data_AF-A0A7X7RNG5-F1
#
_entry.id   AF-A0A7X7RNG5-F1
#
_cell.length_a   1.000
_cell.length_b   1.000
_cell.length_c   1.000
_cell.angle_alpha   90.00
_cell.angle_beta   90.00
_cell.angle_gamma   90.00
#
_symmetry.space_group_name_H-M   'P 1'
#
loop_
_entity.id
_entity.type
_entity.pdbx_description
1 polymer ?
#
loop_
_entity_poly.entity_id
_entity_poly.type
_entity_poly.pdbx_seq_one_letter_code
_entity_poly.pdbx_strand_id
1 'polypeptide(L)'
;RQPLASLYCALPDLVYSRADLAPYAMMDSRPGVKYLVGLHLPASPTDNYALLSDFLERAVDALRTNNVAGAARYAGTLVHMLQDWSCPAHVVPDDNMFTLFKQFLPPPERYAHVPLHSLVENGTFTVVIDGYRPSLTGTSVPEAAFILLRRSQEGTRFARGQVVPILNALYAGETNAWNAAQQTAACFGARLAADALYTLICLARNRFEPDEVRSLQSIDLTRYAPLEAPDLYLPQAAFFSRPYWGYATVGASLRDGKTAVPLALRVSEAGRDTVKVYEHGVGVGTRSVLTYLIPADVYARFQVSAGLHAELGEGGHVRFEILGNGKRLADLPPIRGTRPAYTLDLPLAGITNLQLIATSAGGDGSGNHAVWGAPRLLKDRVSHQERVE
;
A
#
# COMPACT_ATOMS: atom_id res chain seq x y z
N ARG A 1 10.54 34.20 4.39
CA ARG A 1 10.83 32.91 5.09
C ARG A 1 11.00 31.87 3.99
N GLN A 2 12.10 31.13 3.95
CA GLN A 2 12.28 30.05 2.97
C GLN A 2 11.34 28.87 3.29
N PRO A 3 10.76 28.18 2.29
CA PRO A 3 9.94 27.00 2.51
C PRO A 3 10.70 25.89 3.26
N LEU A 4 10.01 25.17 4.15
CA LEU A 4 10.56 24.02 4.89
C LEU A 4 11.19 23.00 3.92
N ALA A 5 10.52 22.77 2.79
CA ALA A 5 11.00 21.85 1.75
C ALA A 5 12.35 22.27 1.15
N SER A 6 12.55 23.56 0.89
CA SER A 6 13.82 24.08 0.33
C SER A 6 15.01 23.99 1.28
N LEU A 7 14.76 23.78 2.58
CA LEU A 7 15.78 23.70 3.61
C LEU A 7 16.07 22.27 4.07
N TYR A 8 15.05 21.41 4.10
CA TYR A 8 15.13 20.13 4.79
C TYR A 8 14.69 18.92 3.96
N CYS A 9 14.04 19.07 2.80
CA CYS A 9 13.74 17.89 1.97
C CYS A 9 15.04 17.29 1.43
N ALA A 10 15.96 18.09 0.91
CA ALA A 10 17.22 17.61 0.32
C ALA A 10 18.24 17.04 1.34
N LEU A 11 17.88 16.82 2.60
CA LEU A 11 18.81 16.28 3.61
C LEU A 11 19.37 14.90 3.21
N PRO A 12 18.56 13.94 2.70
CA PRO A 12 19.08 12.63 2.29
C PRO A 12 20.09 12.73 1.14
N ASP A 13 19.90 13.66 0.21
CA ASP A 13 20.79 13.88 -0.94
C ASP A 13 22.16 14.45 -0.54
N LEU A 14 22.18 15.18 0.57
CA LEU A 14 23.36 15.92 1.02
C LEU A 14 24.18 15.16 2.06
N VAL A 15 23.78 13.95 2.48
CA VAL A 15 24.40 13.27 3.63
C VAL A 15 25.92 13.02 3.46
N TYR A 16 26.36 12.82 2.21
CA TYR A 16 27.78 12.61 1.89
C TYR A 16 28.58 13.91 1.82
N SER A 17 27.97 15.01 1.40
CA SER A 17 28.63 16.33 1.31
C SER A 17 28.52 17.13 2.61
N ARG A 18 27.58 16.78 3.49
CA ARG A 18 27.23 17.47 4.73
C ARG A 18 27.05 16.47 5.88
N ALA A 19 28.18 16.08 6.48
CA ALA A 19 28.20 15.10 7.57
C ALA A 19 27.38 15.53 8.81
N ASP A 20 27.14 16.83 9.00
CA ASP A 20 26.28 17.37 10.05
C ASP A 20 24.80 16.99 9.90
N LEU A 21 24.39 16.54 8.72
CA LEU A 21 23.01 16.15 8.42
C LEU A 21 22.75 14.65 8.63
N ALA A 22 23.80 13.83 8.77
CA ALA A 22 23.70 12.39 8.95
C ALA A 22 22.72 11.93 10.04
N PRO A 23 22.64 12.59 11.23
CA PRO A 23 21.66 12.20 12.26
C PRO A 23 20.19 12.26 11.82
N TYR A 24 19.87 12.93 10.71
CA TYR A 24 18.52 13.06 10.16
C TYR A 24 18.26 12.15 8.95
N ALA A 25 19.23 11.32 8.58
CA ALA A 25 19.14 10.36 7.47
C ALA A 25 19.61 8.94 7.89
N MET A 26 19.72 8.70 9.20
CA MET A 26 20.17 7.45 9.80
C MET A 26 19.12 6.91 10.78
N MET A 27 19.16 5.60 11.03
CA MET A 27 18.33 4.92 12.02
C MET A 27 19.22 4.19 13.03
N ASP A 28 18.84 4.21 14.30
CA ASP A 28 19.57 3.50 15.36
C ASP A 28 19.51 1.98 15.18
N SER A 29 18.45 1.46 14.56
CA SER A 29 18.29 0.04 14.20
C SER A 29 19.25 -0.42 13.09
N ARG A 30 19.97 0.50 12.45
CA ARG A 30 20.95 0.23 11.38
C ARG A 30 22.28 0.91 11.71
N PRO A 31 22.96 0.48 12.80
CA PRO A 31 24.15 1.15 13.30
C PRO A 31 25.26 1.18 12.24
N GLY A 32 25.91 2.35 12.09
CA GLY A 32 27.01 2.54 11.15
C GLY A 32 26.60 2.79 9.69
N VAL A 33 25.31 2.66 9.34
CA VAL A 33 24.82 2.93 7.98
C VAL A 33 24.50 4.41 7.83
N LYS A 34 25.41 5.16 7.19
CA LYS A 34 25.26 6.62 6.97
C LYS A 34 24.27 6.99 5.88
N TYR A 35 24.02 6.09 4.93
CA TYR A 35 23.12 6.31 3.80
C TYR A 35 22.15 5.14 3.69
N LEU A 36 20.87 5.45 3.82
CA LEU A 36 19.79 4.49 3.72
C LEU A 36 19.21 4.60 2.30
N VAL A 37 19.55 3.64 1.43
CA VAL A 37 19.03 3.59 0.04
C VAL A 37 17.50 3.68 -0.01
N GLY A 38 16.83 3.15 1.02
CA GLY A 38 15.37 3.22 1.19
C GLY A 38 14.80 4.63 1.26
N LEU A 39 15.61 5.66 1.54
CA LEU A 39 15.16 7.06 1.53
C LEU A 39 14.92 7.60 0.12
N HIS A 40 15.44 6.92 -0.92
CA HIS A 40 15.29 7.29 -2.32
C HIS A 40 14.51 6.25 -3.12
N LEU A 41 14.84 4.97 -2.94
CA LEU A 41 14.20 3.88 -3.66
C LEU A 41 13.31 3.08 -2.73
N PRO A 42 12.05 2.80 -3.08
CA PRO A 42 11.19 1.97 -2.24
C PRO A 42 11.82 0.58 -2.10
N ALA A 43 11.96 0.13 -0.86
CA ALA A 43 12.48 -1.19 -0.52
C ALA A 43 11.34 -2.19 -0.26
N SER A 44 11.61 -3.26 0.48
CA SER A 44 10.56 -4.19 0.92
C SER A 44 9.48 -3.46 1.76
N PRO A 45 8.20 -3.88 1.74
CA PRO A 45 7.17 -3.25 2.55
C PRO A 45 7.50 -3.20 4.05
N THR A 46 8.17 -4.22 4.58
CA THR A 46 8.64 -4.26 5.97
C THR A 46 9.70 -3.20 6.25
N ASP A 47 10.67 -3.03 5.36
CA ASP A 47 11.69 -1.99 5.50
C ASP A 47 11.10 -0.58 5.37
N ASN A 48 10.19 -0.39 4.41
CA ASN A 48 9.53 0.89 4.19
C ASN A 48 8.66 1.27 5.40
N TYR A 49 7.95 0.30 6.00
CA TYR A 49 7.21 0.52 7.24
C TYR A 49 8.14 0.94 8.39
N ALA A 50 9.30 0.32 8.53
CA ALA A 50 10.28 0.65 9.56
C ALA A 50 10.85 2.07 9.37
N LEU A 51 11.19 2.45 8.13
CA LEU A 51 11.63 3.80 7.78
C LEU A 51 10.56 4.85 8.09
N LEU A 52 9.32 4.62 7.64
CA LEU A 52 8.20 5.52 7.90
C LEU A 52 7.95 5.68 9.40
N SER A 53 7.99 4.58 10.16
CA SER A 53 7.77 4.59 11.61
C SER A 53 8.85 5.40 12.33
N ASP A 54 10.13 5.14 12.06
CA ASP A 54 11.26 5.79 12.76
C ASP A 54 11.31 7.30 12.49
N PHE A 55 11.24 7.72 11.21
CA PHE A 55 11.30 9.14 10.89
C PHE A 55 10.06 9.92 11.35
N LEU A 56 8.88 9.29 11.32
CA LEU A 56 7.66 9.90 11.87
C LEU A 56 7.74 10.03 13.39
N GLU A 57 8.19 8.99 14.10
CA GLU A 57 8.36 9.00 15.57
C GLU A 57 9.33 10.11 16.01
N ARG A 58 10.53 10.16 15.41
CA ARG A 58 11.53 11.19 15.72
C ARG A 58 11.00 12.60 15.48
N ALA A 59 10.24 12.81 14.40
CA ALA A 59 9.68 14.11 14.09
C ALA A 59 8.57 14.51 15.08
N VAL A 60 7.70 13.56 15.46
CA VAL A 60 6.65 13.76 16.47
C VAL A 60 7.25 14.07 17.83
N ASP A 61 8.26 13.32 18.27
CA ASP A 61 8.91 13.49 19.58
C ASP A 61 9.72 14.79 19.66
N ALA A 62 10.43 15.15 18.60
CA ALA A 62 11.09 16.45 18.51
C ALA A 62 10.07 17.60 18.61
N LEU A 63 8.89 17.46 17.98
CA LEU A 63 7.86 18.50 18.05
C LEU A 63 7.19 18.57 19.43
N ARG A 64 6.97 17.43 20.09
CA ARG A 64 6.44 17.35 21.48
C ARG A 64 7.37 18.00 22.49
N THR A 65 8.69 17.86 22.30
CA THR A 65 9.73 18.46 23.14
C THR A 65 10.10 19.89 22.75
N ASN A 66 9.29 20.53 21.90
CA ASN A 66 9.47 21.90 21.39
C ASN A 66 10.80 22.11 20.61
N ASN A 67 11.44 21.03 20.17
CA ASN A 67 12.57 21.07 19.23
C ASN A 67 12.06 21.21 17.79
N VAL A 68 11.58 22.41 17.46
CA VAL A 68 10.98 22.71 16.14
C VAL A 68 11.98 22.49 15.00
N ALA A 69 13.26 22.81 15.21
CA ALA A 69 14.29 22.62 14.19
C ALA A 69 14.56 21.14 13.92
N GLY A 70 14.64 20.30 14.95
CA GLY A 70 14.75 18.86 14.82
C GLY A 70 13.54 18.24 14.14
N ALA A 71 12.34 18.65 14.56
CA ALA A 71 11.08 18.20 13.96
C ALA A 71 11.02 18.52 12.46
N ALA A 72 11.42 19.73 12.06
CA ALA A 72 11.45 20.13 10.65
C ALA A 72 12.44 19.31 9.81
N ARG A 73 13.60 18.93 10.39
CA ARG A 73 14.60 18.09 9.70
C ARG A 73 14.13 16.66 9.51
N TYR A 74 13.61 16.02 10.57
CA TYR A 74 13.05 14.66 10.45
C TYR A 74 11.81 14.62 9.54
N ALA A 75 10.94 15.64 9.64
CA ALA A 75 9.82 15.79 8.72
C ALA A 75 10.30 15.97 7.27
N GLY A 76 11.37 16.74 7.05
CA GLY A 76 12.03 16.90 5.75
C GLY A 76 12.45 15.57 5.13
N THR A 77 13.16 14.73 5.88
CA THR A 77 13.54 13.37 5.45
C THR A 77 12.32 12.49 5.16
N LEU A 78 11.29 12.54 6.01
CA LEU A 78 10.05 11.78 5.80
C LEU A 78 9.36 12.17 4.48
N VAL A 79 9.23 13.47 4.20
CA VAL A 79 8.55 13.92 2.98
C VAL A 79 9.40 13.74 1.73
N HIS A 80 10.74 13.82 1.84
CA HIS A 80 11.67 13.46 0.75
C HIS A 80 11.42 12.03 0.30
N MET A 81 11.42 11.10 1.26
CA MET A 81 11.20 9.68 0.98
C MET A 81 9.82 9.41 0.34
N LEU A 82 8.75 10.03 0.86
CA LEU A 82 7.41 9.89 0.29
C LEU A 82 7.31 10.49 -1.13
N GLN A 83 8.01 11.60 -1.39
CA GLN A 83 8.09 12.20 -2.72
C GLN A 83 8.80 11.24 -3.69
N ASP A 84 9.99 10.75 -3.34
CA ASP A 84 10.76 9.88 -4.22
C ASP A 84 9.99 8.59 -4.54
N TRP A 85 9.38 7.95 -3.54
CA TRP A 85 8.57 6.74 -3.75
C TRP A 85 7.31 6.96 -4.61
N SER A 86 6.91 8.21 -4.84
CA SER A 86 5.81 8.60 -5.72
C SER A 86 6.27 9.39 -6.96
N CYS A 87 7.57 9.44 -7.23
CA CYS A 87 8.16 10.09 -8.39
C CYS A 87 8.38 9.09 -9.53
N PRO A 88 7.99 9.39 -10.79
CA PRO A 88 8.11 8.45 -11.90
C PRO A 88 9.52 7.90 -12.14
N ALA A 89 10.57 8.63 -11.77
CA ALA A 89 11.96 8.19 -11.96
C ALA A 89 12.43 7.10 -10.97
N HIS A 90 11.77 6.96 -9.81
CA HIS A 90 12.22 6.08 -8.72
C HIS A 90 11.32 4.84 -8.53
N VAL A 91 10.22 4.73 -9.27
CA VAL A 91 9.20 3.68 -9.10
C VAL A 91 9.51 2.38 -9.86
N VAL A 92 10.66 2.32 -10.51
CA VAL A 92 11.24 1.11 -11.10
C VAL A 92 12.66 0.96 -10.53
N PRO A 93 12.83 0.49 -9.27
CA PRO A 93 14.11 0.59 -8.56
C PRO A 93 15.30 -0.03 -9.31
N ASP A 94 15.08 -1.17 -9.98
CA ASP A 94 16.12 -1.88 -10.74
C ASP A 94 16.33 -1.33 -12.17
N ASP A 95 15.51 -0.37 -12.60
CA ASP A 95 15.63 0.29 -13.91
C ASP A 95 15.34 1.80 -13.83
N ASN A 96 15.80 2.46 -12.77
CA ASN A 96 15.57 3.90 -12.55
C ASN A 96 16.29 4.81 -13.56
N MET A 97 17.14 4.24 -14.40
CA MET A 97 17.76 4.88 -15.58
C MET A 97 17.01 4.58 -16.90
N PHE A 98 15.98 3.72 -16.85
CA PHE A 98 15.12 3.28 -17.96
C PHE A 98 15.86 2.56 -19.10
N THR A 99 16.90 1.79 -18.76
CA THR A 99 17.69 1.00 -19.72
C THR A 99 16.92 -0.19 -20.27
N LEU A 100 16.17 -0.92 -19.43
CA LEU A 100 15.28 -2.00 -19.86
C LEU A 100 14.07 -1.40 -20.56
N PHE A 101 13.52 -0.31 -20.04
CA PHE A 101 12.34 0.33 -20.62
C PHE A 101 12.55 0.79 -22.07
N LYS A 102 13.77 1.24 -22.43
CA LYS A 102 14.15 1.55 -23.82
C LYS A 102 13.99 0.37 -24.79
N GLN A 103 13.99 -0.88 -24.31
CA GLN A 103 13.76 -2.06 -25.17
C GLN A 103 12.27 -2.21 -25.51
N PHE A 104 11.36 -1.82 -24.60
CA PHE A 104 9.93 -1.81 -24.83
C PHE A 104 9.44 -0.56 -25.55
N LEU A 105 10.09 0.58 -25.31
CA LEU A 105 9.81 1.88 -25.94
C LEU A 105 11.11 2.50 -26.50
N PRO A 106 11.56 2.08 -27.70
CA PRO A 106 12.81 2.56 -28.30
C PRO A 106 12.85 4.09 -28.45
N PRO A 107 13.91 4.75 -27.94
CA PRO A 107 14.07 6.19 -28.07
C PRO A 107 14.48 6.61 -29.50
N PRO A 108 14.19 7.84 -29.92
CA PRO A 108 14.89 8.49 -31.03
C PRO A 108 16.41 8.50 -30.82
N GLU A 109 17.18 8.52 -31.92
CA GLU A 109 18.66 8.40 -31.91
C GLU A 109 19.35 9.36 -30.92
N ARG A 110 18.88 10.62 -30.83
CA ARG A 110 19.39 11.62 -29.88
C ARG A 110 19.35 11.21 -28.40
N TYR A 111 18.47 10.26 -28.03
CA TYR A 111 18.31 9.77 -26.66
C TYR A 111 18.81 8.34 -26.47
N ALA A 112 19.37 7.69 -27.52
CA ALA A 112 19.81 6.30 -27.46
C ALA A 112 20.73 6.02 -26.27
N HIS A 113 21.72 6.90 -26.06
CA HIS A 113 22.73 6.77 -25.00
C HIS A 113 22.51 7.69 -23.80
N VAL A 114 21.39 8.42 -23.74
CA VAL A 114 21.11 9.38 -22.66
C VAL A 114 20.41 8.67 -21.49
N PRO A 115 20.90 8.78 -20.24
CA PRO A 115 20.17 8.32 -19.06
C PRO A 115 18.85 9.10 -18.93
N LEU A 116 17.72 8.40 -18.83
CA LEU A 116 16.41 9.07 -18.85
C LEU A 116 15.94 9.53 -17.46
N HIS A 117 16.63 9.16 -16.39
CA HIS A 117 16.26 9.48 -15.00
C HIS A 117 15.87 10.94 -14.79
N SER A 118 16.81 11.87 -15.02
CA SER A 118 16.56 13.30 -14.87
C SER A 118 15.54 13.86 -15.85
N LEU A 119 15.35 13.23 -17.01
CA LEU A 119 14.33 13.64 -18.00
C LEU A 119 12.93 13.16 -17.60
N VAL A 120 12.84 12.16 -16.75
CA VAL A 120 11.57 11.70 -16.18
C VAL A 120 11.25 12.48 -14.91
N GLU A 121 12.25 12.77 -14.08
CA GLU A 121 12.12 13.47 -12.79
C GLU A 121 11.95 14.98 -12.92
N ASN A 122 12.84 15.66 -13.66
CA ASN A 122 12.96 17.11 -13.60
C ASN A 122 11.95 17.77 -14.54
N GLY A 123 11.05 18.54 -13.96
CA GLY A 123 10.10 19.36 -14.69
C GLY A 123 10.20 20.84 -14.33
N THR A 124 9.63 21.67 -15.21
CA THR A 124 9.64 23.14 -15.06
C THR A 124 8.22 23.64 -14.81
N PHE A 125 7.64 23.24 -13.69
CA PHE A 125 6.27 23.60 -13.32
C PHE A 125 6.15 23.93 -11.82
N THR A 126 5.09 24.65 -11.47
CA THR A 126 4.69 24.83 -10.07
C THR A 126 3.71 23.74 -9.70
N VAL A 127 3.95 23.04 -8.59
CA VAL A 127 2.98 22.08 -8.05
C VAL A 127 1.86 22.85 -7.38
N VAL A 128 0.62 22.58 -7.80
CA VAL A 128 -0.59 23.24 -7.28
C VAL A 128 -1.55 22.17 -6.79
N ILE A 129 -1.88 22.21 -5.51
CA ILE A 129 -2.83 21.29 -4.85
C ILE A 129 -3.97 22.07 -4.19
N ASP A 130 -4.39 23.17 -4.82
CA ASP A 130 -5.41 24.08 -4.27
C ASP A 130 -6.70 23.35 -3.91
N GLY A 131 -7.24 23.70 -2.74
CA GLY A 131 -8.44 23.06 -2.20
C GLY A 131 -8.22 21.66 -1.61
N TYR A 132 -7.02 21.08 -1.73
CA TYR A 132 -6.72 19.82 -1.07
C TYR A 132 -6.74 19.99 0.45
N ARG A 133 -7.53 19.14 1.12
CA ARG A 133 -7.55 19.03 2.57
C ARG A 133 -6.72 17.80 2.96
N PRO A 134 -5.60 17.98 3.68
CA PRO A 134 -4.83 16.85 4.18
C PRO A 134 -5.71 15.92 5.00
N SER A 135 -5.51 14.62 4.82
CA SER A 135 -6.24 13.56 5.52
C SER A 135 -5.38 12.97 6.63
N LEU A 136 -5.96 12.80 7.83
CA LEU A 136 -5.31 12.08 8.91
C LEU A 136 -5.01 10.63 8.49
N THR A 137 -3.75 10.20 8.63
CA THR A 137 -3.34 8.82 8.31
C THR A 137 -3.18 7.93 9.54
N GLY A 138 -3.35 8.45 10.76
CA GLY A 138 -3.32 7.63 11.96
C GLY A 138 -3.44 8.45 13.24
N THR A 139 -3.86 7.78 14.31
CA THR A 139 -3.92 8.29 15.69
C THR A 139 -2.73 7.84 16.55
N SER A 140 -1.88 6.98 16.00
CA SER A 140 -0.57 6.59 16.55
C SER A 140 0.46 6.53 15.43
N VAL A 141 1.76 6.53 15.78
CA VAL A 141 2.84 6.41 14.80
C VAL A 141 2.76 5.09 14.00
N PRO A 142 2.57 3.90 14.63
CA PRO A 142 2.41 2.65 13.90
C PRO A 142 1.24 2.67 12.90
N GLU A 143 0.10 3.25 13.28
CA GLU A 143 -1.06 3.39 12.40
C GLU A 143 -0.77 4.32 11.22
N ALA A 144 -0.17 5.48 11.51
CA ALA A 144 0.18 6.48 10.49
C ALA A 144 1.19 5.94 9.49
N ALA A 145 2.24 5.24 9.95
CA ALA A 145 3.22 4.59 9.09
C ALA A 145 2.58 3.50 8.21
N PHE A 146 1.67 2.70 8.77
CA PHE A 146 0.96 1.65 8.04
C PHE A 146 0.08 2.21 6.90
N ILE A 147 -0.66 3.29 7.16
CA ILE A 147 -1.50 3.93 6.13
C ILE A 147 -0.65 4.70 5.12
N LEU A 148 0.42 5.39 5.57
CA LEU A 148 1.35 6.07 4.65
C LEU A 148 2.06 5.09 3.72
N LEU A 149 2.45 3.90 4.21
CA LEU A 149 3.01 2.85 3.36
C LEU A 149 2.05 2.45 2.23
N ARG A 150 0.77 2.24 2.56
CA ARG A 150 -0.23 1.91 1.53
C ARG A 150 -0.39 3.05 0.53
N ARG A 151 -0.41 4.30 1.01
CA ARG A 151 -0.57 5.46 0.13
C ARG A 151 0.68 5.74 -0.71
N SER A 152 1.88 5.44 -0.22
CA SER A 152 3.09 5.52 -1.04
C SER A 152 3.09 4.46 -2.13
N GLN A 153 2.65 3.23 -1.84
CA GLN A 153 2.47 2.17 -2.85
C GLN A 153 1.42 2.53 -3.90
N GLU A 154 0.32 3.18 -3.51
CA GLU A 154 -0.66 3.77 -4.43
C GLU A 154 0.02 4.83 -5.32
N GLY A 155 0.84 5.70 -4.73
CA GLY A 155 1.64 6.69 -5.44
C GLY A 155 2.63 6.07 -6.42
N THR A 156 3.32 5.00 -6.04
CA THR A 156 4.22 4.24 -6.91
C THR A 156 3.48 3.76 -8.16
N ARG A 157 2.31 3.13 -7.99
CA ARG A 157 1.49 2.65 -9.12
C ARG A 157 0.99 3.81 -9.99
N PHE A 158 0.54 4.89 -9.37
CA PHE A 158 0.08 6.07 -10.07
C PHE A 158 1.19 6.71 -10.92
N ALA A 159 2.39 6.85 -10.34
CA ALA A 159 3.57 7.41 -11.00
C ALA A 159 4.11 6.50 -12.11
N ARG A 160 4.07 5.17 -11.95
CA ARG A 160 4.36 4.22 -13.05
C ARG A 160 3.48 4.50 -14.28
N GLY A 161 2.21 4.84 -14.06
CA GLY A 161 1.27 5.22 -15.11
C GLY A 161 1.67 6.50 -15.88
N GLN A 162 2.55 7.34 -15.32
CA GLN A 162 3.02 8.56 -15.97
C GLN A 162 4.32 8.37 -16.77
N VAL A 163 5.06 7.27 -16.57
CA VAL A 163 6.34 7.02 -17.27
C VAL A 163 6.17 7.04 -18.80
N VAL A 164 5.20 6.30 -19.34
CA VAL A 164 4.97 6.24 -20.80
C VAL A 164 4.50 7.59 -21.36
N PRO A 165 3.50 8.28 -20.77
CA PRO A 165 3.15 9.64 -21.18
C PRO A 165 4.34 10.60 -21.20
N ILE A 166 5.16 10.60 -20.15
CA ILE A 166 6.35 11.46 -20.04
C ILE A 166 7.33 11.18 -21.19
N LEU A 167 7.68 9.91 -21.41
CA LEU A 167 8.65 9.52 -22.43
C LEU A 167 8.13 9.78 -23.85
N ASN A 168 6.85 9.50 -24.14
CA ASN A 168 6.27 9.79 -25.44
C ASN A 168 6.29 11.29 -25.75
N ALA A 169 5.89 12.13 -24.81
CA ALA A 169 5.93 13.59 -24.97
C ALA A 169 7.37 14.11 -25.14
N LEU A 170 8.31 13.61 -24.35
CA LEU A 170 9.73 13.91 -24.46
C LEU A 170 10.30 13.56 -25.84
N TYR A 171 9.98 12.36 -26.35
CA TYR A 171 10.45 11.89 -27.65
C TYR A 171 9.85 12.71 -28.80
N ALA A 172 8.57 13.06 -28.70
CA ALA A 172 7.86 13.93 -29.65
C ALA A 172 8.31 15.41 -29.58
N GLY A 173 9.02 15.83 -28.52
CA GLY A 173 9.40 17.22 -28.32
C GLY A 173 8.24 18.11 -27.83
N GLU A 174 7.23 17.51 -27.22
CA GLU A 174 6.03 18.20 -26.72
C GLU A 174 6.21 18.67 -25.27
N THR A 175 6.90 19.80 -25.08
CA THR A 175 7.26 20.31 -23.74
C THR A 175 6.06 20.48 -22.80
N ASN A 176 4.91 20.94 -23.30
CA ASN A 176 3.70 21.13 -22.48
C ASN A 176 3.13 19.79 -21.98
N ALA A 177 3.04 18.78 -22.85
CA ALA A 177 2.56 17.46 -22.49
C ALA A 177 3.53 16.75 -21.54
N TRP A 178 4.84 16.93 -21.76
CA TRP A 178 5.90 16.41 -20.89
C TRP A 178 5.78 16.98 -19.47
N ASN A 179 5.73 18.31 -19.33
CA ASN A 179 5.54 18.98 -18.04
C ASN A 179 4.20 18.59 -17.38
N ALA A 180 3.10 18.47 -18.13
CA ALA A 180 1.80 18.11 -17.58
C ALA A 180 1.78 16.68 -16.99
N ALA A 181 2.42 15.71 -17.66
CA ALA A 181 2.51 14.34 -17.16
C ALA A 181 3.39 14.24 -15.90
N GLN A 182 4.51 14.96 -15.86
CA GLN A 182 5.34 15.07 -14.65
C GLN A 182 4.60 15.75 -13.50
N GLN A 183 3.90 16.87 -13.77
CA GLN A 183 3.11 17.59 -12.78
C GLN A 183 1.99 16.72 -12.20
N THR A 184 1.40 15.84 -13.01
CA THR A 184 0.37 14.90 -12.55
C THR A 184 0.89 14.01 -11.42
N ALA A 185 2.08 13.41 -11.57
CA ALA A 185 2.71 12.64 -10.49
C ALA A 185 3.14 13.52 -9.30
N ALA A 186 3.72 14.70 -9.58
CA ALA A 186 4.18 15.62 -8.53
C ALA A 186 3.03 16.09 -7.63
N CYS A 187 1.83 16.32 -8.18
CA CYS A 187 0.63 16.67 -7.41
C CYS A 187 0.20 15.54 -6.47
N PHE A 188 0.38 14.26 -6.85
CA PHE A 188 0.14 13.14 -5.94
C PHE A 188 1.13 13.17 -4.78
N GLY A 189 2.43 13.28 -5.08
CA GLY A 189 3.48 13.33 -4.05
C GLY A 189 3.29 14.49 -3.09
N ALA A 190 2.89 15.67 -3.58
CA ALA A 190 2.60 16.82 -2.73
C ALA A 190 1.40 16.61 -1.79
N ARG A 191 0.33 15.94 -2.25
CA ARG A 191 -0.80 15.56 -1.39
C ARG A 191 -0.36 14.57 -0.31
N LEU A 192 0.41 13.55 -0.69
CA LEU A 192 0.96 12.56 0.23
C LEU A 192 1.85 13.20 1.31
N ALA A 193 2.73 14.12 0.92
CA ALA A 193 3.54 14.90 1.86
C ALA A 193 2.68 15.77 2.79
N ALA A 194 1.63 16.40 2.26
CA ALA A 194 0.71 17.20 3.06
C ALA A 194 -0.03 16.35 4.11
N ASP A 195 -0.45 15.14 3.77
CA ASP A 195 -1.09 14.19 4.69
C ASP A 195 -0.14 13.73 5.80
N ALA A 196 1.13 13.45 5.45
CA ALA A 196 2.15 13.08 6.41
C ALA A 196 2.46 14.22 7.39
N LEU A 197 2.63 15.46 6.91
CA LEU A 197 2.87 16.63 7.74
C LEU A 197 1.68 16.95 8.64
N TYR A 198 0.45 16.88 8.11
CA TYR A 198 -0.77 17.06 8.89
C TYR A 198 -0.86 16.04 10.02
N THR A 199 -0.69 14.76 9.70
CA THR A 199 -0.75 13.67 10.67
C THR A 199 0.33 13.81 11.75
N LEU A 200 1.57 14.13 11.36
CA LEU A 200 2.66 14.42 12.30
C LEU A 200 2.26 15.49 13.31
N ILE A 201 1.70 16.61 12.85
CA ILE A 201 1.28 17.71 13.73
C ILE A 201 0.14 17.25 14.65
N CYS A 202 -0.86 16.54 14.14
CA CYS A 202 -1.95 15.97 14.92
C CYS A 202 -1.44 15.03 16.03
N LEU A 203 -0.51 14.12 15.70
CA LEU A 203 0.12 13.19 16.65
C LEU A 203 0.94 13.92 17.72
N ALA A 204 1.72 14.92 17.32
CA ALA A 204 2.54 15.70 18.25
C ALA A 204 1.70 16.55 19.21
N ARG A 205 0.55 17.04 18.73
CA ARG A 205 -0.38 17.86 19.55
C ARG A 205 -1.48 17.04 20.22
N ASN A 206 -1.54 15.74 19.98
CA ASN A 206 -2.60 14.84 20.44
C ASN A 206 -4.01 15.42 20.14
N ARG A 207 -4.22 15.91 18.92
CA ARG A 207 -5.46 16.55 18.48
C ARG A 207 -5.93 15.94 17.18
N PHE A 208 -7.16 15.42 17.18
CA PHE A 208 -7.77 14.72 16.05
C PHE A 208 -9.23 15.16 15.89
N GLU A 209 -9.67 15.34 14.65
CA GLU A 209 -11.08 15.63 14.37
C GLU A 209 -11.92 14.33 14.45
N PRO A 210 -13.11 14.33 15.09
CA PRO A 210 -13.87 13.10 15.35
C PRO A 210 -14.20 12.26 14.11
N ASP A 211 -14.51 12.92 12.99
CA ASP A 211 -14.87 12.22 11.75
C ASP A 211 -13.66 11.57 11.07
N GLU A 212 -12.47 12.15 11.21
CA GLU A 212 -11.23 11.54 10.74
C GLU A 212 -10.90 10.28 11.57
N VAL A 213 -11.02 10.36 12.90
CA VAL A 213 -10.83 9.19 13.79
C VAL A 213 -11.82 8.07 13.48
N ARG A 214 -13.07 8.43 13.13
CA ARG A 214 -14.09 7.46 12.71
C ARG A 214 -13.71 6.74 11.42
N SER A 215 -13.08 7.44 10.47
CA SER A 215 -12.63 6.83 9.21
C SER A 215 -11.53 5.79 9.40
N LEU A 216 -10.79 5.86 10.52
CA LEU A 216 -9.71 4.94 10.89
C LEU A 216 -10.19 3.73 11.72
N GLN A 217 -11.48 3.63 12.03
CA GLN A 217 -12.01 2.52 12.84
C GLN A 217 -12.02 1.18 12.09
N SER A 218 -12.10 1.22 10.76
CA SER A 218 -12.08 0.03 9.92
C SER A 218 -11.24 0.26 8.67
N ILE A 219 -10.32 -0.66 8.41
CA ILE A 219 -9.45 -0.63 7.24
C ILE A 219 -9.79 -1.78 6.30
N ASP A 220 -10.03 -1.45 5.04
CA ASP A 220 -10.19 -2.40 3.94
C ASP A 220 -8.83 -2.89 3.45
N LEU A 221 -8.51 -4.17 3.70
CA LEU A 221 -7.22 -4.76 3.31
C LEU A 221 -7.07 -4.96 1.80
N THR A 222 -8.14 -4.84 1.01
CA THR A 222 -8.03 -4.95 -0.46
C THR A 222 -7.28 -3.78 -1.09
N ARG A 223 -7.10 -2.69 -0.32
CA ARG A 223 -6.29 -1.52 -0.70
C ARG A 223 -4.80 -1.68 -0.40
N TYR A 224 -4.41 -2.76 0.26
CA TYR A 224 -3.03 -3.02 0.69
C TYR A 224 -2.40 -4.09 -0.20
N ALA A 225 -1.14 -3.87 -0.57
CA ALA A 225 -0.40 -4.87 -1.35
C ALA A 225 0.02 -6.04 -0.43
N PRO A 226 -0.21 -7.30 -0.83
CA PRO A 226 0.31 -8.45 -0.12
C PRO A 226 1.82 -8.62 -0.38
N LEU A 227 2.52 -9.22 0.57
CA LEU A 227 3.99 -9.35 0.56
C LEU A 227 4.51 -10.29 -0.53
N GLU A 228 3.67 -11.14 -1.12
CA GLU A 228 4.04 -12.06 -2.21
C GLU A 228 4.31 -11.34 -3.53
N ALA A 229 3.75 -10.14 -3.72
CA ALA A 229 3.80 -9.44 -5.00
C ALA A 229 3.79 -7.91 -4.84
N PRO A 230 4.73 -7.32 -4.07
CA PRO A 230 4.72 -5.90 -3.76
C PRO A 230 4.77 -5.03 -5.02
N ASP A 231 5.52 -5.46 -6.05
CA ASP A 231 5.62 -4.73 -7.31
C ASP A 231 4.45 -4.94 -8.27
N LEU A 232 3.81 -6.12 -8.24
CA LEU A 232 2.67 -6.43 -9.10
C LEU A 232 1.33 -6.04 -8.45
N TYR A 233 1.37 -5.59 -7.19
CA TYR A 233 0.23 -5.30 -6.31
C TYR A 233 -0.61 -6.53 -5.93
N LEU A 234 -0.72 -7.55 -6.78
CA LEU A 234 -1.33 -8.85 -6.49
C LEU A 234 -0.54 -9.98 -7.17
N PRO A 235 -0.52 -11.20 -6.59
CA PRO A 235 0.12 -12.36 -7.22
C PRO A 235 -0.54 -12.77 -8.54
N GLN A 236 0.27 -13.08 -9.55
CA GLN A 236 -0.21 -13.31 -10.92
C GLN A 236 -0.62 -14.75 -11.26
N ALA A 237 0.09 -15.78 -10.81
CA ALA A 237 -0.31 -17.15 -11.18
C ALA A 237 -1.17 -17.78 -10.08
N ALA A 238 -2.46 -17.98 -10.36
CA ALA A 238 -3.30 -18.87 -9.56
C ALA A 238 -4.14 -19.78 -10.48
N PHE A 239 -4.36 -21.01 -10.02
CA PHE A 239 -5.17 -22.00 -10.72
C PHE A 239 -6.63 -21.88 -10.29
N PHE A 240 -7.46 -21.31 -11.14
CA PHE A 240 -8.90 -21.13 -10.85
C PHE A 240 -9.72 -22.34 -11.33
N SER A 241 -9.37 -22.92 -12.48
CA SER A 241 -10.02 -24.11 -13.02
C SER A 241 -9.19 -24.73 -14.15
N ARG A 242 -9.43 -25.99 -14.54
CA ARG A 242 -8.86 -26.57 -15.76
C ARG A 242 -9.67 -26.11 -16.99
N PRO A 243 -9.05 -25.62 -18.07
CA PRO A 243 -7.62 -25.31 -18.29
C PRO A 243 -7.23 -23.86 -17.94
N TYR A 244 -8.10 -23.09 -17.27
CA TYR A 244 -7.98 -21.65 -17.08
C TYR A 244 -7.05 -21.23 -15.92
N TRP A 245 -5.94 -20.63 -16.32
CA TRP A 245 -5.10 -19.83 -15.45
C TRP A 245 -5.71 -18.45 -15.28
N GLY A 246 -5.57 -17.87 -14.09
CA GLY A 246 -5.97 -16.49 -13.81
C GLY A 246 -5.02 -15.87 -12.80
N TYR A 247 -5.33 -14.63 -12.42
CA TYR A 247 -4.61 -13.89 -11.40
C TYR A 247 -5.57 -13.34 -10.35
N ALA A 248 -5.04 -13.09 -9.15
CA ALA A 248 -5.82 -12.49 -8.08
C ALA A 248 -6.34 -11.11 -8.51
N THR A 249 -7.63 -10.86 -8.31
CA THR A 249 -8.28 -9.62 -8.76
C THR A 249 -9.08 -9.01 -7.61
N VAL A 250 -8.84 -7.73 -7.33
CA VAL A 250 -9.64 -6.97 -6.35
C VAL A 250 -10.99 -6.62 -6.97
N GLY A 251 -12.06 -6.85 -6.21
CA GLY A 251 -13.43 -6.50 -6.61
C GLY A 251 -14.08 -7.41 -7.65
N ALA A 252 -13.36 -8.40 -8.18
CA ALA A 252 -13.91 -9.34 -9.17
C ALA A 252 -13.29 -10.74 -9.09
N SER A 253 -14.04 -11.72 -9.60
CA SER A 253 -13.49 -13.01 -10.04
C SER A 253 -13.43 -13.02 -11.57
N LEU A 254 -12.49 -13.76 -12.16
CA LEU A 254 -12.37 -13.86 -13.61
C LEU A 254 -12.98 -15.16 -14.12
N ARG A 255 -14.14 -15.09 -14.79
CA ARG A 255 -14.70 -16.21 -15.55
C ARG A 255 -13.76 -16.51 -16.72
N ASP A 256 -13.42 -17.79 -16.88
CA ASP A 256 -12.51 -18.30 -17.91
C ASP A 256 -11.15 -17.57 -17.96
N GLY A 257 -10.74 -16.99 -16.82
CA GLY A 257 -9.51 -16.20 -16.68
C GLY A 257 -9.53 -14.83 -17.38
N LYS A 258 -10.67 -14.39 -17.93
CA LYS A 258 -10.74 -13.17 -18.77
C LYS A 258 -11.85 -12.20 -18.38
N THR A 259 -13.03 -12.70 -18.07
CA THR A 259 -14.23 -11.86 -17.90
C THR A 259 -14.48 -11.60 -16.42
N ALA A 260 -14.33 -10.34 -16.00
CA ALA A 260 -14.61 -9.92 -14.63
C ALA A 260 -16.10 -10.11 -14.29
N VAL A 261 -16.37 -10.80 -13.19
CA VAL A 261 -17.68 -10.91 -12.57
C VAL A 261 -17.62 -10.40 -11.13
N PRO A 262 -18.69 -9.75 -10.61
CA PRO A 262 -18.72 -9.28 -9.23
C PRO A 262 -18.45 -10.39 -8.23
N LEU A 263 -17.77 -10.08 -7.13
CA LEU A 263 -17.52 -11.06 -6.07
C LEU A 263 -18.84 -11.45 -5.39
N ALA A 264 -19.35 -12.64 -5.69
CA ALA A 264 -20.56 -13.16 -5.07
C ALA A 264 -20.24 -14.40 -4.22
N LEU A 265 -20.66 -14.41 -2.95
CA LEU A 265 -20.56 -15.57 -2.08
C LEU A 265 -21.97 -16.03 -1.68
N ARG A 266 -22.16 -17.35 -1.52
CA ARG A 266 -23.31 -17.87 -0.78
C ARG A 266 -23.06 -17.61 0.70
N VAL A 267 -24.01 -17.05 1.42
CA VAL A 267 -23.90 -16.79 2.87
C VAL A 267 -25.15 -17.33 3.56
N SER A 268 -24.99 -17.80 4.80
CA SER A 268 -26.12 -18.25 5.62
C SER A 268 -26.47 -17.16 6.63
N GLU A 269 -27.62 -16.52 6.45
CA GLU A 269 -28.10 -15.44 7.31
C GLU A 269 -29.49 -15.83 7.85
N ALA A 270 -29.67 -15.81 9.18
CA ALA A 270 -30.90 -16.22 9.86
C ALA A 270 -31.45 -17.60 9.43
N GLY A 271 -30.55 -18.55 9.14
CA GLY A 271 -30.91 -19.92 8.73
C GLY A 271 -31.36 -20.06 7.27
N ARG A 272 -31.16 -19.02 6.44
CA ARG A 272 -31.41 -19.07 4.99
C ARG A 272 -30.14 -18.76 4.22
N ASP A 273 -29.90 -19.56 3.18
CA ASP A 273 -28.77 -19.35 2.28
C ASP A 273 -29.17 -18.35 1.19
N THR A 274 -28.42 -17.26 1.10
CA THR A 274 -28.60 -16.20 0.10
C THR A 274 -27.30 -15.95 -0.66
N VAL A 275 -27.38 -15.30 -1.82
CA VAL A 275 -26.20 -14.84 -2.54
C VAL A 275 -25.96 -13.37 -2.18
N LYS A 276 -24.75 -13.08 -1.70
CA LYS A 276 -24.32 -11.73 -1.34
C LYS A 276 -23.18 -11.28 -2.23
N VAL A 277 -23.33 -10.10 -2.82
CA VAL A 277 -22.28 -9.44 -3.62
C VAL A 277 -21.43 -8.55 -2.71
N TYR A 278 -20.12 -8.60 -2.91
CA TYR A 278 -19.13 -7.85 -2.15
C TYR A 278 -18.47 -6.81 -3.06
N GLU A 279 -18.61 -5.54 -2.71
CA GLU A 279 -17.90 -4.43 -3.38
C GLU A 279 -16.39 -4.48 -3.10
N HIS A 280 -16.04 -4.87 -1.87
CA HIS A 280 -14.66 -5.05 -1.44
C HIS A 280 -14.38 -6.53 -1.25
N GLY A 281 -13.35 -7.03 -1.93
CA GLY A 281 -12.80 -8.37 -1.72
C GLY A 281 -11.73 -8.69 -2.75
N VAL A 282 -11.19 -9.91 -2.68
CA VAL A 282 -10.27 -10.43 -3.69
C VAL A 282 -10.76 -11.78 -4.19
N GLY A 283 -10.94 -11.91 -5.50
CA GLY A 283 -11.13 -13.19 -6.17
C GLY A 283 -9.78 -13.83 -6.43
N VAL A 284 -9.60 -15.07 -5.99
CA VAL A 284 -8.35 -15.82 -6.09
C VAL A 284 -8.59 -17.25 -6.58
N GLY A 285 -7.57 -17.84 -7.20
CA GLY A 285 -7.51 -19.26 -7.49
C GLY A 285 -6.79 -20.02 -6.37
N THR A 286 -6.47 -21.28 -6.62
CA THR A 286 -5.61 -22.11 -5.78
C THR A 286 -4.30 -22.45 -6.50
N ARG A 287 -3.16 -22.66 -5.85
CA ARG A 287 -2.82 -22.22 -4.51
C ARG A 287 -2.59 -20.71 -4.53
N SER A 288 -3.24 -19.99 -3.61
CA SER A 288 -3.04 -18.55 -3.41
C SER A 288 -2.64 -18.28 -1.97
N VAL A 289 -1.71 -17.35 -1.78
CA VAL A 289 -1.27 -16.82 -0.49
C VAL A 289 -1.26 -15.30 -0.60
N LEU A 290 -1.93 -14.62 0.34
CA LEU A 290 -1.92 -13.17 0.47
C LEU A 290 -1.50 -12.83 1.91
N THR A 291 -0.27 -12.37 2.10
CA THR A 291 0.24 -11.95 3.40
C THR A 291 0.21 -10.44 3.52
N TYR A 292 -0.44 -9.92 4.56
CA TYR A 292 -0.51 -8.49 4.86
C TYR A 292 0.34 -8.19 6.08
N LEU A 293 1.28 -7.25 5.93
CA LEU A 293 1.91 -6.58 7.06
C LEU A 293 0.86 -5.71 7.75
N ILE A 294 0.68 -5.86 9.05
CA ILE A 294 -0.23 -5.03 9.86
C ILE A 294 0.52 -4.48 11.09
N PRO A 295 0.18 -3.28 11.57
CA PRO A 295 0.80 -2.73 12.77
C PRO A 295 0.30 -3.48 14.01
N ALA A 296 1.23 -3.98 14.82
CA ALA A 296 0.90 -4.69 16.06
C ALA A 296 -0.02 -3.85 16.96
N ASP A 297 -1.06 -4.48 17.49
CA ASP A 297 -1.95 -3.96 18.54
C ASP A 297 -2.63 -2.61 18.25
N VAL A 298 -2.62 -2.15 16.99
CA VAL A 298 -3.41 -0.99 16.53
C VAL A 298 -4.85 -1.41 16.21
N TYR A 299 -5.01 -2.58 15.62
CA TYR A 299 -6.32 -3.16 15.28
C TYR A 299 -6.53 -4.42 16.10
N ALA A 300 -7.71 -4.55 16.68
CA ALA A 300 -8.04 -5.65 17.59
C ALA A 300 -8.60 -6.87 16.87
N ARG A 301 -9.29 -6.66 15.74
CA ARG A 301 -10.06 -7.71 15.07
C ARG A 301 -9.87 -7.72 13.56
N PHE A 302 -9.90 -8.92 12.98
CA PHE A 302 -9.93 -9.17 11.54
C PHE A 302 -11.24 -9.85 11.16
N GLN A 303 -12.01 -9.22 10.26
CA GLN A 303 -13.23 -9.79 9.71
C GLN A 303 -13.07 -10.12 8.23
N VAL A 304 -13.59 -11.28 7.81
CA VAL A 304 -13.56 -11.71 6.41
C VAL A 304 -14.61 -12.78 6.13
N SER A 305 -15.14 -12.81 4.91
CA SER A 305 -15.91 -13.93 4.38
C SER A 305 -15.06 -14.77 3.43
N ALA A 306 -14.90 -16.05 3.70
CA ALA A 306 -14.08 -16.98 2.92
C ALA A 306 -14.96 -18.06 2.29
N GLY A 307 -14.99 -18.14 0.96
CA GLY A 307 -15.86 -19.08 0.27
C GLY A 307 -15.57 -19.25 -1.21
N LEU A 308 -16.33 -20.16 -1.82
CA LEU A 308 -16.37 -20.32 -3.27
C LEU A 308 -17.34 -19.31 -3.88
N HIS A 309 -16.99 -18.77 -5.05
CA HIS A 309 -17.84 -17.88 -5.80
C HIS A 309 -19.20 -18.53 -6.07
N ALA A 310 -20.30 -17.83 -5.82
CA ALA A 310 -21.66 -18.41 -5.77
C ALA A 310 -22.10 -19.09 -7.07
N GLU A 311 -21.64 -18.56 -8.21
CA GLU A 311 -21.87 -19.10 -9.56
C GLU A 311 -20.68 -19.94 -10.06
N LEU A 312 -19.50 -19.32 -10.19
CA LEU A 312 -18.30 -19.96 -10.76
C LEU A 312 -17.71 -21.11 -9.91
N GLY A 313 -18.08 -21.18 -8.63
CA GLY A 313 -17.46 -22.03 -7.64
C GLY A 313 -18.10 -23.40 -7.46
N GLU A 314 -19.18 -23.74 -8.18
CA GLU A 314 -19.99 -24.93 -7.91
C GLU A 314 -19.20 -26.25 -8.02
N GLY A 315 -18.27 -26.35 -8.98
CA GLY A 315 -17.39 -27.52 -9.09
C GLY A 315 -16.17 -27.51 -8.15
N GLY A 316 -15.98 -26.43 -7.39
CA GLY A 316 -14.76 -26.18 -6.62
C GLY A 316 -14.64 -27.02 -5.36
N HIS A 317 -13.40 -27.23 -4.91
CA HIS A 317 -13.09 -27.87 -3.63
C HIS A 317 -11.85 -27.22 -3.00
N VAL A 318 -12.07 -26.26 -2.11
CA VAL A 318 -11.02 -25.36 -1.60
C VAL A 318 -10.95 -25.39 -0.08
N ARG A 319 -9.74 -25.48 0.45
CA ARG A 319 -9.41 -25.25 1.86
C ARG A 319 -8.95 -23.81 2.04
N PHE A 320 -9.49 -23.16 3.06
CA PHE A 320 -9.12 -21.81 3.48
C PHE A 320 -8.39 -21.89 4.82
N GLU A 321 -7.26 -21.21 4.93
CA GLU A 321 -6.51 -21.07 6.17
C GLU A 321 -6.18 -19.59 6.40
N ILE A 322 -6.23 -19.18 7.67
CA ILE A 322 -5.77 -17.85 8.09
C ILE A 322 -4.70 -18.06 9.15
N LEU A 323 -3.51 -17.51 8.90
CA LEU A 323 -2.39 -17.55 9.83
C LEU A 323 -2.04 -16.14 10.32
N GLY A 324 -1.62 -16.03 11.57
CA GLY A 324 -1.06 -14.84 12.19
C GLY A 324 0.36 -15.16 12.65
N ASN A 325 1.36 -14.45 12.14
CA ASN A 325 2.77 -14.70 12.42
C ASN A 325 3.16 -16.18 12.22
N GLY A 326 2.62 -16.82 11.18
CA GLY A 326 2.83 -18.25 10.88
C GLY A 326 2.03 -19.23 11.73
N LYS A 327 1.30 -18.79 12.75
CA LYS A 327 0.43 -19.64 13.59
C LYS A 327 -1.01 -19.61 13.09
N ARG A 328 -1.69 -20.76 13.08
CA ARG A 328 -3.07 -20.85 12.60
C ARG A 328 -4.05 -20.10 13.52
N LEU A 329 -4.80 -19.16 12.94
CA LEU A 329 -5.89 -18.43 13.61
C LEU A 329 -7.26 -19.08 13.36
N ALA A 330 -7.44 -19.68 12.18
CA ALA A 330 -8.64 -20.43 11.82
C ALA A 330 -8.28 -21.70 11.03
N ASP A 331 -8.86 -22.83 11.41
CA ASP A 331 -8.83 -24.10 10.66
C ASP A 331 -10.22 -24.41 10.13
N LEU A 332 -10.45 -24.12 8.85
CA LEU A 332 -11.76 -24.30 8.23
C LEU A 332 -11.83 -25.63 7.49
N PRO A 333 -12.89 -26.43 7.68
CA PRO A 333 -13.15 -27.57 6.82
C PRO A 333 -13.26 -27.11 5.35
N PRO A 334 -12.74 -27.90 4.39
CA PRO A 334 -12.85 -27.56 2.97
C PRO A 334 -14.29 -27.23 2.55
N ILE A 335 -14.42 -26.24 1.67
CA ILE A 335 -15.69 -25.84 1.05
C ILE A 335 -15.77 -26.52 -0.31
N ARG A 336 -16.96 -27.06 -0.62
CA ARG A 336 -17.29 -27.66 -1.92
C ARG A 336 -18.71 -27.28 -2.33
N GLY A 337 -18.98 -27.26 -3.64
CA GLY A 337 -20.34 -27.07 -4.13
C GLY A 337 -20.92 -25.72 -3.75
N THR A 338 -22.20 -25.74 -3.38
CA THR A 338 -22.98 -24.57 -2.99
C THR A 338 -22.93 -24.25 -1.49
N ARG A 339 -21.99 -24.86 -0.73
CA ARG A 339 -21.86 -24.61 0.71
C ARG A 339 -21.64 -23.11 0.96
N PRO A 340 -22.36 -22.50 1.92
CA PRO A 340 -22.13 -21.11 2.31
C PRO A 340 -20.69 -20.83 2.74
N ALA A 341 -20.23 -19.61 2.46
CA ALA A 341 -18.96 -19.07 2.91
C ALA A 341 -18.91 -18.99 4.43
N TYR A 342 -17.72 -19.19 5.00
CA TYR A 342 -17.47 -18.89 6.40
C TYR A 342 -17.31 -17.38 6.56
N THR A 343 -18.07 -16.78 7.48
CA THR A 343 -17.83 -15.40 7.92
C THR A 343 -17.11 -15.46 9.26
N LEU A 344 -15.90 -14.91 9.29
CA LEU A 344 -14.97 -15.01 10.40
C LEU A 344 -14.76 -13.65 11.04
N ASP A 345 -14.59 -13.68 12.36
CA ASP A 345 -14.20 -12.54 13.16
C ASP A 345 -13.13 -13.01 14.16
N LEU A 346 -11.87 -12.69 13.87
CA LEU A 346 -10.69 -13.24 14.54
C LEU A 346 -9.95 -12.15 15.35
N PRO A 347 -9.45 -12.45 16.56
CA PRO A 347 -8.61 -11.53 17.33
C PRO A 347 -7.23 -11.37 16.68
N LEU A 348 -6.62 -10.19 16.85
CA LEU A 348 -5.34 -9.80 16.24
C LEU A 348 -4.20 -9.48 17.24
N ALA A 349 -4.39 -9.72 18.53
CA ALA A 349 -3.38 -9.41 19.55
C ALA A 349 -1.99 -9.97 19.18
N GLY A 350 -1.00 -9.08 19.11
CA GLY A 350 0.39 -9.38 18.75
C GLY A 350 0.64 -9.83 17.30
N ILE A 351 -0.38 -9.82 16.42
CA ILE A 351 -0.21 -10.20 15.01
C ILE A 351 0.37 -9.04 14.22
N THR A 352 1.43 -9.31 13.45
CA THR A 352 2.07 -8.35 12.53
C THR A 352 2.05 -8.83 11.08
N ASN A 353 1.85 -10.14 10.86
CA ASN A 353 1.73 -10.73 9.53
C ASN A 353 0.46 -11.57 9.50
N LEU A 354 -0.56 -11.08 8.77
CA LEU A 354 -1.82 -11.78 8.57
C LEU A 354 -1.83 -12.43 7.18
N GLN A 355 -1.87 -13.76 7.14
CA GLN A 355 -1.78 -14.52 5.91
C GLN A 355 -3.10 -15.22 5.59
N LEU A 356 -3.61 -14.99 4.37
CA LEU A 356 -4.80 -15.61 3.83
C LEU A 356 -4.40 -16.65 2.78
N ILE A 357 -4.74 -17.91 3.00
CA ILE A 357 -4.31 -19.04 2.15
C ILE A 357 -5.53 -19.75 1.58
N ALA A 358 -5.57 -19.91 0.26
CA ALA A 358 -6.53 -20.77 -0.43
C ALA A 358 -5.78 -21.90 -1.14
N THR A 359 -6.06 -23.15 -0.76
CA THR A 359 -5.45 -24.35 -1.36
C THR A 359 -6.51 -25.30 -1.89
N SER A 360 -6.18 -26.07 -2.92
CA SER A 360 -7.08 -27.12 -3.35
C SER A 360 -7.14 -28.25 -2.31
N ALA A 361 -8.35 -28.74 -2.03
CA ALA A 361 -8.60 -29.91 -1.19
C ALA A 361 -8.91 -31.19 -2.00
N GLY A 362 -8.91 -31.12 -3.34
CA GLY A 362 -9.27 -32.24 -4.23
C GLY A 362 -8.51 -32.28 -5.56
N GLY A 363 -7.35 -31.61 -5.65
CA GLY A 363 -6.60 -31.42 -6.90
C GLY A 363 -7.05 -30.20 -7.72
N ASP A 364 -6.51 -29.99 -8.91
CA ASP A 364 -6.78 -28.80 -9.74
C ASP A 364 -8.18 -28.81 -10.41
N GLY A 365 -9.22 -29.19 -9.68
CA GLY A 365 -10.59 -29.35 -10.18
C GLY A 365 -11.17 -28.10 -10.85
N SER A 366 -12.25 -28.30 -11.59
CA SER A 366 -13.02 -27.24 -12.23
C SER A 366 -13.74 -26.38 -11.18
N GLY A 367 -13.43 -25.09 -11.08
CA GLY A 367 -14.25 -24.15 -10.29
C GLY A 367 -13.67 -23.72 -8.94
N ASN A 368 -12.35 -23.77 -8.74
CA ASN A 368 -11.68 -23.20 -7.56
C ASN A 368 -11.63 -21.65 -7.60
N HIS A 369 -12.75 -21.02 -7.92
CA HIS A 369 -12.94 -19.57 -7.79
C HIS A 369 -13.18 -19.22 -6.33
N ALA A 370 -12.08 -19.15 -5.57
CA ALA A 370 -12.09 -18.77 -4.18
C ALA A 370 -12.23 -17.24 -4.04
N VAL A 371 -12.88 -16.81 -2.97
CA VAL A 371 -13.13 -15.39 -2.69
C VAL A 371 -12.85 -15.11 -1.23
N TRP A 372 -12.07 -14.06 -0.99
CA TRP A 372 -11.94 -13.37 0.29
C TRP A 372 -12.79 -12.10 0.24
N GLY A 373 -14.03 -12.19 0.73
CA GLY A 373 -15.00 -11.11 0.76
C GLY A 373 -14.79 -10.18 1.96
N ALA A 374 -14.70 -8.88 1.68
CA ALA A 374 -14.54 -7.80 2.65
C ALA A 374 -13.52 -8.06 3.78
N PRO A 375 -12.25 -8.41 3.47
CA PRO A 375 -11.21 -8.54 4.49
C PRO A 375 -10.94 -7.17 5.14
N ARG A 376 -11.22 -7.04 6.45
CA ARG A 376 -11.14 -5.76 7.17
C ARG A 376 -10.45 -5.88 8.52
N LEU A 377 -9.61 -4.91 8.84
CA LEU A 377 -9.11 -4.69 10.19
C LEU A 377 -10.05 -3.73 10.93
N LEU A 378 -10.25 -3.96 12.22
CA LEU A 378 -11.15 -3.18 13.08
C LEU A 378 -10.44 -2.83 14.38
N LYS A 379 -10.59 -1.58 14.83
CA LYS A 379 -10.24 -1.20 16.19
C LYS A 379 -11.26 -1.78 17.18
N ASP A 380 -10.86 -1.92 18.44
CA ASP A 380 -11.84 -2.19 19.50
C ASP A 380 -12.83 -1.03 19.55
N ARG A 381 -14.11 -1.35 19.67
CA ARG A 381 -15.12 -0.32 19.95
C ARG A 381 -14.77 0.24 21.32
N VAL A 382 -14.30 1.48 21.37
CA VAL A 382 -14.22 2.21 22.63
C VAL A 382 -15.65 2.25 23.18
N SER A 383 -15.93 1.49 24.23
CA SER A 383 -17.13 1.67 25.02
C SER A 383 -17.03 3.07 25.63
N HIS A 384 -17.69 4.05 25.02
CA HIS A 384 -18.00 5.31 25.70
C HIS A 384 -19.09 5.05 26.75
N GLN A 385 -18.74 4.24 27.74
CA GLN A 385 -19.35 4.16 29.05
C GLN A 385 -18.17 4.17 30.01
N GLU A 386 -18.20 5.09 30.99
CA GLU A 386 -17.17 5.38 31.99
C GLU A 386 -16.18 6.50 31.65
N ARG A 387 -16.66 7.73 31.86
CA ARG A 387 -16.07 8.74 32.78
C ARG A 387 -17.01 9.95 32.83
N VAL A 388 -18.12 9.77 33.52
CA VAL A 388 -18.82 10.86 34.22
C VAL A 388 -18.81 10.44 35.68
N GLU A 389 -17.78 10.86 36.40
CA GLU A 389 -17.83 11.18 37.83
C GLU A 389 -16.91 12.38 38.07
#